data_AF-A0A8J7IF82-F1
#
_entry.id   AF-A0A8J7IF82-F1
#
_cell.length_a   1.000
_cell.length_b   1.000
_cell.length_c   1.000
_cell.angle_alpha   90.00
_cell.angle_beta   90.00
_cell.angle_gamma   90.00
#
_symmetry.space_group_name_H-M   'P 1'
#
loop_
_entity.id
_entity.type
_entity.pdbx_description
1 polymer ?
#
loop_
_entity_poly.entity_id
_entity_poly.type
_entity_poly.pdbx_seq_one_letter_code
_entity_poly.pdbx_strand_id
1 'polypeptide(L)'
;MTLEELRLNIKWWESKRWIYNVLVGLFGIVTIFNVLAESPYQWTFEDTLGIIIWGIGANIFYSLGTLFELFDWYYLNSKIGIKKFRLFFFICGTFLSCIYTCWCVLVYFIGFVW
;
A
#
# COMPACT_ATOMS: atom_id res chain seq x y z
N MET A 1 18.14 -4.03 20.43
CA MET A 1 18.46 -4.08 18.99
C MET A 1 19.44 -2.96 18.68
N THR A 2 20.53 -3.25 17.98
CA THR A 2 21.57 -2.27 17.61
C THR A 2 21.18 -1.45 16.38
N LEU A 3 21.89 -0.35 16.11
CA LEU A 3 21.64 0.51 14.96
C LEU A 3 21.89 -0.23 13.62
N GLU A 4 22.83 -1.16 13.61
CA GLU A 4 23.12 -2.03 12.47
C GLU A 4 21.98 -3.00 12.19
N GLU A 5 21.41 -3.61 13.23
CA GLU A 5 20.22 -4.46 13.11
C GLU A 5 19.02 -3.67 12.58
N LEU A 6 18.82 -2.42 13.03
CA LEU A 6 17.76 -1.56 12.52
C LEU A 6 17.93 -1.27 11.02
N ARG A 7 19.16 -1.00 10.56
CA ARG A 7 19.45 -0.81 9.13
C ARG A 7 19.12 -2.05 8.31
N LEU A 8 19.48 -3.23 8.81
CA LEU A 8 19.13 -4.50 8.15
C LEU A 8 17.62 -4.72 8.10
N ASN A 9 16.90 -4.29 9.13
CA ASN A 9 15.44 -4.39 9.17
C ASN A 9 14.76 -3.47 8.16
N ILE A 10 15.21 -2.22 8.06
CA ILE A 10 14.70 -1.28 7.04
C ILE A 10 15.02 -1.80 5.64
N LYS A 11 16.24 -2.33 5.40
CA LYS A 11 16.60 -2.98 4.14
C LYS A 11 15.68 -4.15 3.79
N TRP A 12 15.21 -4.91 4.78
CA TRP A 12 14.26 -5.98 4.56
C TRP A 12 12.93 -5.44 4.00
N TRP A 13 12.38 -4.39 4.61
CA TRP A 13 11.15 -3.74 4.13
C TRP A 13 11.31 -3.14 2.73
N GLU A 14 12.43 -2.49 2.45
CA GLU A 14 12.72 -1.97 1.10
C GLU A 14 12.87 -3.10 0.07
N SER A 15 13.48 -4.24 0.45
CA SER A 15 13.63 -5.40 -0.45
C SER A 15 12.30 -6.02 -0.89
N LYS A 16 11.21 -5.76 -0.16
CA LYS A 16 9.86 -6.30 -0.43
C LYS A 16 8.96 -5.30 -1.13
N ARG A 17 9.39 -4.04 -1.28
CA ARG A 17 8.62 -2.96 -1.88
C ARG A 17 8.25 -3.24 -3.33
N TRP A 18 9.12 -3.91 -4.10
CA TRP A 18 8.80 -4.28 -5.48
C TRP A 18 7.65 -5.30 -5.55
N ILE A 19 7.60 -6.30 -4.66
CA ILE A 19 6.50 -7.29 -4.61
C ILE A 19 5.19 -6.58 -4.32
N TYR A 20 5.20 -5.70 -3.31
CA TYR A 20 4.08 -4.85 -2.96
C TYR A 20 3.60 -4.02 -4.16
N ASN A 21 4.51 -3.30 -4.84
CA ASN A 21 4.19 -2.46 -5.98
C ASN A 21 3.61 -3.28 -7.16
N VAL A 22 4.17 -4.46 -7.43
CA VAL A 22 3.66 -5.36 -8.48
C VAL A 22 2.25 -5.82 -8.16
N LEU A 23 1.99 -6.26 -6.93
CA LEU A 23 0.65 -6.71 -6.52
C LEU A 23 -0.37 -5.59 -6.59
N VAL A 24 -0.09 -4.43 -5.98
CA VAL A 24 -0.99 -3.27 -5.99
C VAL A 24 -1.21 -2.77 -7.43
N GLY A 25 -0.15 -2.71 -8.23
CA GLY A 25 -0.22 -2.32 -9.64
C GLY A 25 -1.07 -3.27 -10.48
N LEU A 26 -0.93 -4.58 -10.31
CA LEU A 26 -1.76 -5.57 -11.00
C LEU A 26 -3.24 -5.43 -10.64
N PHE A 27 -3.56 -5.25 -9.35
CA PHE A 27 -4.94 -5.01 -8.90
C PHE A 27 -5.50 -3.71 -9.50
N GLY A 28 -4.70 -2.64 -9.54
CA GLY A 28 -5.08 -1.38 -10.20
C GLY A 28 -5.39 -1.57 -11.69
N ILE A 29 -4.48 -2.20 -12.43
CA ILE A 29 -4.65 -2.46 -13.88
C ILE A 29 -5.91 -3.29 -14.14
N VAL A 30 -6.11 -4.39 -13.42
CA VAL A 30 -7.27 -5.27 -13.60
C VAL A 30 -8.57 -4.53 -13.31
N THR A 31 -8.62 -3.74 -12.24
CA THR A 31 -9.85 -3.04 -11.86
C THR A 31 -10.16 -1.91 -12.85
N ILE A 32 -9.15 -1.15 -13.29
CA ILE A 32 -9.33 -0.09 -14.29
C ILE A 32 -9.71 -0.67 -15.65
N PHE A 33 -9.08 -1.76 -16.10
CA PHE A 33 -9.40 -2.38 -17.40
C PHE A 33 -10.84 -2.86 -17.48
N ASN A 34 -11.35 -3.46 -16.40
CA ASN A 34 -12.75 -3.88 -16.33
C ASN A 34 -13.72 -2.71 -16.45
N VAL A 35 -13.37 -1.54 -15.93
CA VAL A 35 -14.27 -0.37 -15.92
C VAL A 35 -14.13 0.49 -17.18
N LEU A 36 -12.91 0.71 -17.67
CA LEU A 36 -12.66 1.51 -18.89
C LEU A 36 -13.11 0.83 -20.18
N ALA A 37 -13.26 -0.51 -20.18
CA ALA A 37 -13.76 -1.24 -21.35
C ALA A 37 -15.20 -0.84 -21.74
N GLU A 38 -15.94 -0.15 -20.86
CA GLU A 38 -17.36 0.15 -21.04
C GLU A 38 -17.66 1.57 -21.56
N SER A 39 -16.68 2.47 -21.69
CA SER A 39 -16.97 3.87 -22.07
C SER A 39 -15.78 4.63 -22.71
N PRO A 40 -16.02 5.55 -23.67
CA PRO A 40 -14.99 6.47 -24.16
C PRO A 40 -14.56 7.44 -23.05
N TYR A 41 -13.38 7.19 -22.49
CA TYR A 41 -12.84 7.94 -21.36
C TYR A 41 -11.93 9.10 -21.80
N GLN A 42 -12.12 10.27 -21.21
CA GLN A 42 -11.25 11.45 -21.35
C GLN A 42 -10.67 11.82 -20.00
N TRP A 43 -9.35 12.00 -19.95
CA TRP A 43 -8.63 12.33 -18.73
C TRP A 43 -8.91 13.78 -18.29
N THR A 44 -9.23 13.95 -17.01
CA THR A 44 -9.54 15.23 -16.36
C THR A 44 -8.55 15.53 -15.24
N PHE A 45 -8.64 16.74 -14.66
CA PHE A 45 -7.84 17.10 -13.50
C PHE A 45 -8.20 16.27 -12.25
N GLU A 46 -9.47 15.88 -12.12
CA GLU A 46 -9.95 15.07 -10.98
C GLU A 46 -9.34 13.67 -10.97
N ASP A 47 -9.11 13.07 -12.15
CA ASP A 47 -8.39 11.80 -12.29
C ASP A 47 -6.97 11.89 -11.70
N THR A 48 -6.31 13.02 -11.95
CA THR A 48 -4.95 13.25 -11.47
C THR A 48 -4.91 13.35 -9.95
N LEU A 49 -5.87 14.06 -9.35
CA LEU A 49 -6.02 14.11 -7.89
C LEU A 49 -6.36 12.73 -7.32
N GLY A 50 -7.26 11.98 -7.97
CA GLY A 50 -7.65 10.63 -7.58
C GLY A 50 -6.45 9.68 -7.51
N ILE A 51 -5.57 9.71 -8.53
CA ILE A 51 -4.36 8.90 -8.57
C ILE A 51 -3.36 9.30 -7.48
N ILE A 52 -3.21 10.59 -7.19
CA ILE A 52 -2.33 11.06 -6.11
C ILE A 52 -2.85 10.57 -4.75
N ILE A 53 -4.14 10.73 -4.48
CA ILE A 53 -4.79 10.27 -3.24
C ILE A 53 -4.64 8.75 -3.11
N TRP A 54 -4.90 8.02 -4.19
CA TRP A 54 -4.72 6.57 -4.25
C TRP A 54 -3.27 6.17 -3.93
N GLY A 55 -2.30 6.81 -4.58
CA GLY A 55 -0.88 6.54 -4.40
C GLY A 55 -0.43 6.75 -2.96
N ILE A 56 -0.90 7.83 -2.31
CA ILE A 56 -0.61 8.09 -0.89
C ILE A 56 -1.25 7.01 -0.01
N GLY A 57 -2.55 6.77 -0.18
CA GLY A 57 -3.31 5.83 0.66
C GLY A 57 -2.79 4.40 0.58
N ALA A 58 -2.53 3.89 -0.63
CA ALA A 58 -1.99 2.56 -0.82
C ALA A 58 -0.64 2.39 -0.10
N ASN A 59 0.25 3.39 -0.21
CA ASN A 59 1.58 3.34 0.40
C ASN A 59 1.57 3.47 1.94
N ILE A 60 0.56 4.12 2.52
CA ILE A 60 0.43 4.23 3.98
C ILE A 60 0.28 2.84 4.60
N PHE A 61 -0.63 1.99 4.08
CA PHE A 61 -0.88 0.66 4.63
C PHE A 61 0.35 -0.24 4.65
N TYR A 62 1.15 -0.20 3.58
CA TYR A 62 2.44 -0.89 3.55
C TYR A 62 3.42 -0.33 4.58
N SER A 63 3.53 1.00 4.65
CA SER A 63 4.52 1.68 5.48
C SER A 63 4.23 1.57 6.98
N LEU A 64 2.97 1.33 7.38
CA LEU A 64 2.59 1.09 8.77
C LEU A 64 3.34 -0.09 9.40
N GLY A 65 3.62 -1.16 8.64
CA GLY A 65 4.39 -2.30 9.14
C GLY A 65 5.81 -1.91 9.57
N THR A 66 6.51 -1.13 8.75
CA THR A 66 7.84 -0.58 9.06
C THR A 66 7.77 0.38 10.25
N LEU A 67 6.74 1.23 10.30
CA LEU A 67 6.55 2.20 11.40
C LEU A 67 6.31 1.53 12.74
N PHE A 68 5.47 0.48 12.79
CA PHE A 68 5.23 -0.27 14.02
C PHE A 68 6.49 -0.93 14.54
N GLU A 69 7.33 -1.43 13.63
CA GLU A 69 8.60 -2.02 14.03
C GLU A 69 9.58 -0.97 14.58
N LEU A 70 9.64 0.20 13.94
CA LEU A 70 10.44 1.33 14.43
C LEU A 70 9.93 1.82 15.79
N PHE A 71 8.61 1.81 15.98
CA PHE A 71 7.96 2.19 17.24
C PHE A 71 8.27 1.19 18.37
N ASP A 72 8.17 -0.12 18.12
CA ASP A 72 8.54 -1.15 19.09
C ASP A 72 10.03 -1.04 19.47
N TRP A 73 10.89 -0.74 18.51
CA TRP A 73 12.31 -0.50 18.77
C TRP A 73 12.55 0.73 19.65
N TYR A 74 12.03 1.90 19.23
CA TYR A 74 12.35 3.19 19.85
C TYR A 74 11.64 3.40 21.20
N TYR A 75 10.34 3.09 21.27
CA TYR A 75 9.52 3.39 22.46
C TYR A 75 9.42 2.21 23.42
N LEU A 76 9.41 0.98 22.91
CA LEU A 76 9.14 -0.22 23.71
C LEU A 76 10.38 -1.07 23.98
N ASN A 77 11.56 -0.62 23.54
CA ASN A 77 12.82 -1.35 23.68
C ASN A 77 12.73 -2.81 23.17
N SER A 78 11.96 -3.04 22.10
CA SER A 78 11.74 -4.36 21.49
C SER A 78 11.05 -5.39 22.40
N LYS A 79 10.27 -4.96 23.39
CA LYS A 79 9.55 -5.86 24.32
C LYS A 79 8.42 -6.63 23.64
N ILE A 80 7.72 -6.05 22.66
CA ILE A 80 6.64 -6.74 21.94
C ILE A 80 7.24 -7.73 20.94
N GLY A 81 8.37 -7.39 20.33
CA GLY A 81 9.05 -8.25 19.37
C GLY A 81 8.33 -8.28 18.02
N ILE A 82 7.88 -7.11 17.55
CA ILE A 82 7.14 -6.94 16.27
C ILE A 82 7.92 -7.51 15.08
N LYS A 83 9.25 -7.57 15.18
CA LYS A 83 10.15 -8.26 14.24
C LYS A 83 9.67 -9.67 13.83
N LYS A 84 9.10 -10.44 14.75
CA LYS A 84 8.62 -11.82 14.47
C LYS A 84 7.39 -11.84 13.58
N PHE A 85 6.61 -10.75 13.58
CA PHE A 85 5.36 -10.61 12.84
C PHE A 85 5.51 -9.79 11.54
N ARG A 86 6.74 -9.47 11.11
CA ARG A 86 6.98 -8.68 9.88
C ARG A 86 6.26 -9.22 8.65
N LEU A 87 6.29 -10.54 8.47
CA LEU A 87 5.62 -11.17 7.33
C LEU A 87 4.10 -10.97 7.41
N PHE A 88 3.52 -11.07 8.60
CA PHE A 88 2.11 -10.80 8.82
C PHE A 88 1.76 -9.34 8.48
N PHE A 89 2.52 -8.36 8.99
CA PHE A 89 2.32 -6.95 8.66
C PHE A 89 2.49 -6.66 7.17
N PHE A 90 3.47 -7.29 6.51
CA PHE A 90 3.66 -7.19 5.07
C PHE A 90 2.45 -7.74 4.29
N ILE A 91 1.96 -8.94 4.63
CA ILE A 91 0.81 -9.56 3.96
C ILE A 91 -0.45 -8.72 4.20
N CYS A 92 -0.75 -8.36 5.45
CA CYS A 92 -1.92 -7.56 5.80
C CYS A 92 -1.87 -6.16 5.16
N GLY A 93 -0.72 -5.48 5.22
CA GLY A 93 -0.53 -4.17 4.60
C GLY A 93 -0.75 -4.23 3.10
N THR A 94 -0.15 -5.21 2.42
CA THR A 94 -0.32 -5.40 0.97
C THR A 94 -1.77 -5.73 0.62
N PHE A 95 -2.42 -6.62 1.36
CA PHE A 95 -3.81 -7.00 1.15
C PHE A 95 -4.76 -5.80 1.32
N LEU A 96 -4.57 -5.01 2.38
CA LEU A 96 -5.34 -3.78 2.60
C LEU A 96 -5.10 -2.74 1.51
N SER A 97 -3.86 -2.58 1.02
CA SER A 97 -3.57 -1.71 -0.13
C SER A 97 -4.26 -2.18 -1.41
N CYS A 98 -4.35 -3.49 -1.66
CA CYS A 98 -5.10 -4.03 -2.80
C CYS A 98 -6.61 -3.74 -2.66
N ILE A 99 -7.19 -3.97 -1.47
CA ILE A 99 -8.60 -3.63 -1.21
C ILE A 99 -8.85 -2.14 -1.40
N TYR A 100 -7.98 -1.29 -0.84
CA TYR A 100 -8.06 0.16 -1.00
C TYR A 100 -7.97 0.59 -2.46
N THR A 101 -7.12 -0.06 -3.24
CA THR A 101 -6.99 0.17 -4.68
C THR A 101 -8.30 -0.14 -5.41
N CYS A 102 -8.90 -1.30 -5.16
CA CYS A 102 -10.20 -1.65 -5.75
C CYS A 102 -11.30 -0.67 -5.31
N TRP A 103 -11.32 -0.32 -4.02
CA TRP A 103 -12.28 0.63 -3.46
C TRP A 103 -12.17 2.02 -4.10
N CYS A 104 -10.95 2.55 -4.28
CA CYS A 104 -10.71 3.83 -4.93
C CYS A 104 -11.27 3.84 -6.36
N VAL A 105 -11.01 2.79 -7.14
CA VAL A 105 -11.53 2.68 -8.51
C VAL A 105 -13.05 2.61 -8.48
N LEU A 106 -13.65 1.77 -7.64
CA LEU A 106 -15.10 1.66 -7.53
C LEU A 106 -15.76 2.98 -7.14
N VAL A 107 -15.28 3.67 -6.10
CA VAL A 107 -15.84 4.96 -5.68
C VAL A 107 -15.70 6.02 -6.77
N TYR A 108 -14.55 6.06 -7.45
CA TYR A 108 -14.30 7.02 -8.52
C TYR A 108 -15.30 6.86 -9.68
N PHE A 109 -15.53 5.62 -10.12
CA PHE A 109 -16.41 5.35 -11.24
C PHE A 109 -17.90 5.23 -10.86
N ILE A 110 -18.25 4.81 -9.65
CA ILE A 110 -19.64 4.83 -9.15
C ILE A 110 -20.19 6.26 -9.14
N GLY A 111 -19.34 7.27 -8.83
CA GLY A 111 -19.73 8.68 -8.86
C GLY A 111 -19.86 9.28 -10.27
N PHE A 112 -19.34 8.62 -11.30
CA PHE A 112 -19.36 9.09 -12.70
C PHE A 112 -20.39 8.34 -13.57
N VAL A 113 -20.86 7.17 -13.14
CA VAL A 113 -21.76 6.27 -13.90
C VAL A 113 -23.24 6.37 -13.46
N TRP A 114 -23.57 7.19 -12.45
CA TRP A 114 -24.95 7.51 -12.05
C TRP A 114 -25.27 9.00 -12.13
#